data_AF-A0A352SCK6-F1
#
_entry.id   AF-A0A352SCK6-F1
#
_cell.length_a   1.000
_cell.length_b   1.000
_cell.length_c   1.000
_cell.angle_alpha   90.00
_cell.angle_beta   90.00
_cell.angle_gamma   90.00
#
_symmetry.space_group_name_H-M   'P 1'
#
loop_
_entity.id
_entity.type
_entity.pdbx_description
1 polymer ?
#
loop_
_entity_poly.entity_id
_entity_poly.type
_entity_poly.pdbx_seq_one_letter_code
_entity_poly.pdbx_strand_id
1 'polypeptide(L)' 'MVQYFGELGADVRTFRNDEITIEEIEALKPDHICVSPGPCSPHEAGISVPVLQHFAGKIPLLGVCLGH' A
#
# COMPACT_ATOMS: atom_id res chain seq x y z
N MET A 1 -10.40 7.16 5.88
CA MET A 1 -9.82 7.12 4.52
C MET A 1 -10.41 6.01 3.65
N VAL A 2 -10.57 4.78 4.13
CA VAL A 2 -11.22 3.68 3.35
C VAL A 2 -12.70 3.96 3.04
N GLN A 3 -13.42 4.58 3.98
CA GLN A 3 -14.84 4.94 3.79
C GLN A 3 -15.08 5.94 2.65
N TYR A 4 -14.14 6.88 2.41
CA TYR A 4 -14.30 7.93 1.40
C TYR A 4 -14.00 7.45 -0.03
N PHE A 5 -13.11 6.46 -0.19
CA PHE A 5 -12.85 5.85 -1.50
C PHE A 5 -13.93 4.84 -1.91
N GLY A 6 -14.60 4.21 -0.94
CA GLY A 6 -15.74 3.33 -1.21
C GLY A 6 -16.93 4.05 -1.87
N GLU A 7 -17.16 5.32 -1.53
CA GLU A 7 -18.22 6.15 -2.15
C GLU A 7 -17.88 6.62 -3.58
N LEU A 8 -16.61 6.58 -3.98
CA LEU A 8 -16.15 7.01 -5.30
C LEU A 8 -16.17 5.89 -6.36
N GLY A 9 -16.54 4.66 -5.99
CA GLY A 9 -16.59 3.52 -6.92
C GLY A 9 -15.21 3.09 -7.43
N ALA A 10 -14.12 3.55 -6.81
CA ALA A 10 -12.78 3.07 -7.09
C ALA A 10 -12.60 1.69 -6.45
N ASP A 11 -12.08 0.70 -7.20
CA ASP A 11 -11.74 -0.63 -6.70
C ASP A 11 -10.54 -0.53 -5.76
N VAL A 12 -10.80 -0.08 -4.52
CA VAL A 12 -9.76 0.06 -3.49
C VAL A 12 -9.69 -1.22 -2.72
N ARG A 13 -8.63 -2.00 -2.98
CA ARG A 13 -8.30 -3.20 -2.22
C ARG A 13 -7.31 -2.86 -1.13
N THR A 14 -7.71 -3.08 0.12
CA THR A 14 -6.84 -2.89 1.28
C THR A 14 -6.37 -4.23 1.77
N PHE A 15 -5.06 -4.41 1.84
CA PHE A 15 -4.42 -5.63 2.34
C PHE A 15 -3.53 -5.28 3.52
N ARG A 16 -3.43 -6.17 4.51
CA ARG A 16 -2.39 -6.04 5.54
C ARG A 16 -1.04 -6.39 4.95
N ASN A 17 0.01 -5.76 5.48
CA ASN A 17 1.38 -5.94 5.01
C ASN A 17 1.96 -7.35 5.19
N ASP A 18 1.26 -8.25 5.90
CA ASP A 18 1.67 -9.64 6.14
C ASP A 18 0.80 -10.65 5.36
N GLU A 19 -0.31 -10.19 4.76
CA GLU A 19 -1.31 -11.05 4.10
C GLU A 19 -1.24 -11.00 2.56
N ILE A 20 -0.32 -10.22 1.99
CA ILE A 20 -0.14 -10.10 0.54
C ILE A 20 1.34 -10.17 0.18
N THR A 21 1.66 -10.64 -1.02
CA THR A 21 3.03 -10.71 -1.53
C THR A 21 3.21 -9.77 -2.72
N ILE A 22 4.45 -9.47 -3.09
CA ILE A 22 4.77 -8.61 -4.24
C ILE A 22 4.18 -9.18 -5.53
N GLU A 23 4.26 -10.51 -5.71
CA GLU A 23 3.74 -11.21 -6.89
C GLU A 23 2.23 -11.04 -7.04
N GLU A 24 1.48 -11.16 -5.93
CA GLU A 24 0.05 -10.92 -5.91
C GLU A 24 -0.28 -9.45 -6.26
N ILE A 25 0.51 -8.50 -5.76
CA ILE A 25 0.36 -7.08 -6.13
C ILE A 25 0.64 -6.86 -7.62
N GLU A 26 1.64 -7.54 -8.20
CA GLU A 26 1.91 -7.48 -9.63
C GLU A 26 0.78 -8.08 -10.47
N ALA A 27 0.18 -9.19 -10.01
CA ALA A 27 -0.97 -9.80 -10.67
C ALA A 27 -2.21 -8.90 -10.65
N LEU A 28 -2.38 -8.12 -9.58
CA LEU A 28 -3.46 -7.14 -9.42
C LEU A 28 -3.30 -5.92 -10.35
N LYS A 29 -2.10 -5.65 -10.87
CA LYS A 29 -1.78 -4.51 -11.75
C LYS A 29 -2.40 -3.18 -11.26
N PRO A 30 -2.09 -2.73 -10.03
CA PRO A 30 -2.65 -1.49 -9.51
C PRO A 30 -2.11 -0.28 -10.29
N ASP A 31 -2.97 0.70 -10.59
CA ASP A 31 -2.54 2.00 -11.11
C ASP A 31 -1.82 2.85 -10.04
N HIS A 32 -2.18 2.66 -8.76
CA HIS A 32 -1.65 3.41 -7.63
C HIS A 32 -1.48 2.50 -6.41
N ILE A 33 -0.37 2.65 -5.69
CA ILE A 33 -0.13 1.94 -4.43
C ILE A 33 -0.12 2.96 -3.29
N CYS A 34 -1.02 2.77 -2.33
CA CYS A 34 -1.08 3.58 -1.11
C CYS A 34 -0.53 2.76 0.06
N VAL A 35 0.53 3.25 0.70
CA VAL A 35 1.09 2.63 1.91
C VAL A 35 0.71 3.52 3.09
N SER A 36 -0.16 3.01 3.96
CA SER A 36 -0.45 3.65 5.23
C SER A 36 0.64 3.32 6.24
N PRO A 37 1.11 4.28 7.06
CA PRO A 37 2.00 4.01 8.16
C PRO A 37 1.26 3.14 9.17
N GLY A 38 1.83 1.97 9.46
CA GLY A 38 1.52 1.23 10.65
C GLY A 38 2.11 1.91 11.90
N PRO A 39 1.72 1.48 13.11
CA PRO A 39 2.25 2.03 14.35
C PRO A 39 3.78 1.91 14.37
N CYS A 40 4.45 3.07 14.44
CA CYS A 40 5.84 3.44 14.80
C CYS A 40 7.02 2.42 14.85
N SER A 41 6.92 1.19 14.36
CA SER A 41 7.95 0.16 14.49
C SER A 41 8.40 -0.31 13.10
N PRO A 42 9.70 -0.21 12.75
CA PRO A 42 10.23 -0.73 11.49
C PRO A 42 10.06 -2.26 11.37
N HIS A 43 9.84 -2.96 12.49
CA HIS A 43 9.56 -4.39 12.53
C HIS A 43 8.15 -4.74 12.02
N GLU A 44 7.19 -3.82 12.10
CA GLU A 44 5.82 -3.98 11.58
C GLU A 44 5.67 -3.45 10.14
N ALA A 45 6.76 -2.97 9.54
CA ALA A 45 6.74 -2.51 8.15
C ALA A 45 6.49 -3.67 7.16
N GLY A 46 6.72 -4.92 7.55
CA GLY A 46 6.40 -6.12 6.76
C GLY A 46 6.90 -6.01 5.31
N ILE A 47 6.04 -6.35 4.35
CA ILE A 47 6.35 -6.20 2.92
C ILE A 47 6.40 -4.75 2.42
N SER A 48 6.08 -3.74 3.24
CA SER A 48 5.91 -2.36 2.76
C SER A 48 7.21 -1.80 2.16
N VAL A 49 8.35 -2.13 2.75
CA VAL A 49 9.67 -1.73 2.25
C VAL A 49 10.01 -2.41 0.92
N PRO A 50 9.96 -3.75 0.79
CA PRO A 50 10.26 -4.40 -0.48
C PRO A 50 9.22 -4.10 -1.58
N VAL A 51 7.94 -3.86 -1.23
CA VAL A 51 6.94 -3.30 -2.16
C VAL A 51 7.37 -1.92 -2.65
N LEU A 52 7.73 -1.01 -1.75
CA LEU A 52 8.23 0.32 -2.15
C LEU A 52 9.43 0.19 -3.09
N GLN A 53 10.41 -0.66 -2.77
CA GLN A 53 11.61 -0.82 -3.60
C GLN A 53 11.30 -1.46 -4.97
N HIS A 54 10.41 -2.44 -5.02
CA HIS A 54 10.08 -3.15 -6.25
C HIS A 54 9.24 -2.33 -7.23
N PHE A 55 8.34 -1.51 -6.67
CA PHE A 55 7.44 -0.65 -7.44
C PHE A 55 7.94 0.80 -7.57
N ALA A 56 8.99 1.18 -6.85
CA ALA A 56 9.64 2.49 -6.99
C ALA A 56 10.04 2.72 -8.45
N GLY A 57 9.52 3.80 -9.03
CA GLY A 57 9.76 4.16 -10.42
C GLY A 57 8.92 3.41 -11.46
N LYS A 58 8.12 2.41 -11.05
CA LYS A 58 7.16 1.72 -11.93
C LYS A 58 5.74 2.23 -11.72
N ILE A 59 5.31 2.33 -10.46
CA ILE A 59 3.95 2.71 -10.08
C ILE A 59 4.03 3.89 -9.11
N PRO A 60 3.20 4.92 -9.27
CA PRO A 60 3.11 6.01 -8.29
C PRO A 60 2.72 5.46 -6.91
N LEU A 61 3.62 5.66 -5.94
CA LEU A 61 3.46 5.28 -4.54
C LEU A 61 3.08 6.50 -3.71
N LEU A 62 2.02 6.37 -2.90
CA LEU A 62 1.54 7.42 -2.00
C LEU A 62 1.72 6.97 -0.55
N GLY A 63 2.73 7.52 0.12
CA GLY A 63 2.98 7.29 1.54
C GLY A 63 2.18 8.27 2.37
N VAL A 64 1.11 7.83 3.04
CA VAL A 64 0.27 8.72 3.86
C VAL A 64 0.86 8.82 5.27
N CYS A 65 1.98 9.52 5.46
CA CYS A 65 2.53 9.70 6.80
C CYS A 65 1.48 10.43 7.68
N LEU A 66 0.89 9.74 8.67
CA LEU A 66 0.15 10.33 9.79
C LEU A 66 1.19 10.97 10.71
N GLY A 67 1.87 11.98 10.21
CA GLY A 67 2.86 12.76 10.97
C GLY A 67 2.19 13.97 11.60
N HIS A 68 1.70 13.79 12.83
CA HIS A 68 1.91 14.76 13.91
C HIS A 68 2.03 14.02 15.24
#